data_AF-A0A7V5F0W9-F1
#
_entry.id   AF-A0A7V5F0W9-F1
#
_cell.length_a   1.000
_cell.length_b   1.000
_cell.length_c   1.000
_cell.angle_alpha   90.00
_cell.angle_beta   90.00
_cell.angle_gamma   90.00
#
_symmetry.space_group_name_H-M   'P 1'
#
loop_
_entity.id
_entity.type
_entity.pdbx_description
1 polymer ?
#
loop_
_entity_poly.entity_id
_entity_poly.type
_entity_poly.pdbx_seq_one_letter_code
_entity_poly.pdbx_strand_id
1 'polypeptide(L)'
;MPGSAKTDSGAQHVNAFWQPALARNQIWRTLLGTLIVAVVYIAVMVAIFFAANLYLGLPDAALAAPDTPRAMAVFFATFLGIHLGLVLALALLHRRGYASLFGPTRRLAMGHVFAGLAAALAIGGALSALMGLEHLVLPQGTSPPLRLNLLFTTWAAWLAPAIALIFVQILAEEALFRGYLLQQLRARFRSPLIWAILPSVLFGALHFDAATFGVINASAYVLN
;
A
#
# COMPACT_ATOMS: atom_id res chain seq x y z
N MET A 1 -34.01 20.22 -21.50
CA MET A 1 -33.55 19.81 -20.14
C MET A 1 -32.33 18.91 -20.26
N PRO A 2 -31.10 19.38 -19.98
CA PRO A 2 -29.92 18.52 -19.97
C PRO A 2 -29.48 18.25 -18.52
N GLY A 3 -29.75 17.05 -18.01
CA GLY A 3 -29.46 16.72 -16.59
C GLY A 3 -29.18 15.25 -16.25
N SER A 4 -29.18 14.31 -17.21
CA SER A 4 -29.09 12.87 -16.87
C SER A 4 -27.84 12.13 -17.37
N ALA A 5 -26.98 12.73 -18.19
CA ALA A 5 -25.88 11.98 -18.82
C ALA A 5 -24.66 11.72 -17.91
N LYS A 6 -24.43 12.55 -16.88
CA LYS A 6 -23.25 12.42 -16.01
C LYS A 6 -23.37 11.29 -14.99
N THR A 7 -24.57 11.03 -14.47
CA THR A 7 -24.83 10.03 -13.43
C THR A 7 -24.72 8.59 -13.94
N ASP A 8 -25.09 8.34 -15.20
CA ASP A 8 -25.00 6.99 -15.81
C ASP A 8 -23.55 6.56 -16.12
N SER A 9 -22.69 7.49 -16.52
CA SER A 9 -21.28 7.16 -16.84
C SER A 9 -20.48 6.70 -15.62
N GLY A 10 -20.68 7.35 -14.46
CA GLY A 10 -20.00 6.99 -13.21
C GLY A 10 -20.40 5.61 -12.69
N ALA A 11 -21.70 5.29 -12.73
CA ALA A 11 -22.20 3.98 -12.32
C ALA A 11 -21.72 2.85 -13.25
N GLN A 12 -21.61 3.10 -14.56
CA GLN A 12 -21.06 2.14 -15.53
C GLN A 12 -19.57 1.87 -15.27
N HIS A 13 -18.78 2.90 -14.96
CA HIS A 13 -17.34 2.76 -14.69
C HIS A 13 -17.06 1.99 -13.39
N VAL A 14 -17.84 2.23 -12.33
CA VAL A 14 -17.73 1.49 -11.06
C VAL A 14 -18.11 0.02 -11.23
N ASN A 15 -19.16 -0.27 -12.01
CA ASN A 15 -19.52 -1.63 -12.36
C ASN A 15 -18.44 -2.33 -13.20
N ALA A 16 -17.74 -1.60 -14.06
CA ALA A 16 -16.69 -2.15 -14.91
C ALA A 16 -15.41 -2.55 -14.15
N PHE A 17 -15.11 -1.96 -12.98
CA PHE A 17 -13.84 -2.22 -12.28
C PHE A 17 -13.70 -3.66 -11.75
N TRP A 18 -14.74 -4.22 -11.14
CA TRP A 18 -14.69 -5.55 -10.52
C TRP A 18 -15.23 -6.66 -11.42
N GLN A 19 -15.83 -6.32 -12.56
CA GLN A 19 -16.30 -7.27 -13.58
C GLN A 19 -15.29 -8.35 -13.97
N PRO A 20 -13.98 -8.07 -14.12
CA PRO A 20 -13.01 -9.10 -14.47
C PRO A 20 -12.90 -10.25 -13.45
N ALA A 21 -13.43 -10.09 -12.23
CA ALA A 21 -13.44 -11.15 -11.21
C ALA A 21 -14.68 -12.08 -11.32
N LEU A 22 -15.75 -11.67 -12.01
CA LEU A 22 -17.02 -12.42 -12.07
C LEU A 22 -16.86 -13.85 -12.60
N ALA A 23 -16.00 -14.06 -13.59
CA ALA A 23 -15.84 -15.37 -14.22
C ALA A 23 -15.30 -16.44 -13.26
N ARG A 24 -14.53 -16.05 -12.23
CA ARG A 24 -13.83 -16.95 -11.31
C ARG A 24 -13.77 -16.37 -9.89
N ASN A 25 -14.94 -16.11 -9.31
CA ASN A 25 -15.13 -15.52 -7.98
C ASN A 25 -15.30 -16.56 -6.84
N GLN A 26 -14.91 -17.81 -7.06
CA GLN A 26 -15.01 -18.83 -6.01
C GLN A 26 -14.06 -18.48 -4.86
N ILE A 27 -14.57 -18.45 -3.62
CA ILE A 27 -13.80 -18.00 -2.45
C ILE A 27 -12.49 -18.78 -2.23
N TRP A 28 -12.46 -20.08 -2.53
CA TRP A 28 -11.25 -20.88 -2.43
C TRP A 28 -10.14 -20.41 -3.38
N ARG A 29 -10.48 -19.87 -4.56
CA ARG A 29 -9.50 -19.28 -5.49
C ARG A 29 -8.94 -18.00 -4.91
N THR A 30 -9.79 -17.18 -4.31
CA THR A 30 -9.36 -15.96 -3.62
C THR A 30 -8.37 -16.28 -2.51
N LEU A 31 -8.72 -17.21 -1.62
CA LEU A 31 -7.88 -17.66 -0.51
C LEU A 31 -6.56 -18.27 -0.99
N LEU A 32 -6.61 -19.17 -1.98
CA LEU A 32 -5.41 -19.78 -2.55
C LEU A 32 -4.52 -18.75 -3.26
N GLY A 33 -5.11 -17.77 -3.96
CA GLY A 33 -4.35 -16.71 -4.61
C GLY A 33 -3.70 -15.76 -3.61
N THR A 34 -4.38 -15.43 -2.50
CA THR A 34 -3.76 -14.70 -1.39
C THR A 34 -2.61 -15.50 -0.77
N LEU A 35 -2.77 -16.81 -0.60
CA LEU A 35 -1.70 -17.68 -0.12
C LEU A 35 -0.50 -17.70 -1.09
N ILE A 36 -0.74 -17.81 -2.39
CA ILE A 36 0.32 -17.72 -3.42
C ILE A 36 1.06 -16.39 -3.30
N VAL A 37 0.33 -15.27 -3.17
CA VAL A 37 0.94 -13.94 -3.02
C VAL A 37 1.83 -13.88 -1.77
N ALA A 38 1.34 -14.37 -0.63
CA ALA A 38 2.10 -14.39 0.62
C ALA A 38 3.36 -15.26 0.52
N VAL A 39 3.26 -16.48 -0.04
CA VAL A 39 4.39 -17.39 -0.20
C VAL A 39 5.44 -16.80 -1.15
N VAL A 40 5.01 -16.24 -2.29
CA VAL A 40 5.93 -15.63 -3.26
C VAL A 40 6.57 -14.37 -2.68
N TYR A 41 5.82 -13.55 -1.93
CA TYR A 41 6.38 -12.41 -1.21
C TYR A 41 7.48 -12.83 -0.24
N ILE A 42 7.22 -13.83 0.61
CA ILE A 42 8.22 -14.33 1.56
C ILE A 42 9.44 -14.90 0.82
N ALA A 43 9.24 -15.69 -0.24
CA ALA A 43 10.34 -16.26 -1.01
C ALA A 43 11.23 -15.18 -1.64
N VAL A 44 10.63 -14.15 -2.24
CA VAL A 44 11.35 -13.03 -2.85
C VAL A 44 12.04 -12.17 -1.79
N MET A 45 11.38 -11.93 -0.65
CA MET A 45 11.98 -11.23 0.50
C MET A 45 13.23 -11.94 0.99
N VAL A 46 13.15 -13.25 1.26
CA VAL A 46 14.29 -14.06 1.69
C VAL A 46 15.41 -14.03 0.66
N ALA A 47 15.09 -14.17 -0.64
CA ALA A 47 16.10 -14.12 -1.70
C ALA A 47 16.79 -12.75 -1.78
N ILE A 48 16.04 -11.65 -1.66
CA ILE A 48 16.59 -10.29 -1.67
C ILE A 48 17.43 -10.01 -0.44
N PHE A 49 16.99 -10.45 0.75
CA PHE A 49 17.75 -10.28 1.99
C PHE A 49 19.06 -11.06 1.94
N PHE A 50 19.01 -12.31 1.50
CA PHE A 50 20.21 -13.13 1.29
C PHE A 50 21.18 -12.46 0.31
N ALA A 51 20.68 -11.94 -0.82
CA ALA A 51 21.51 -11.24 -1.78
C ALA A 51 22.09 -9.93 -1.20
N ALA A 52 21.31 -9.17 -0.44
CA ALA A 52 21.77 -7.95 0.21
C ALA A 52 22.85 -8.23 1.28
N ASN A 53 22.71 -9.32 2.02
CA ASN A 53 23.74 -9.78 2.94
C ASN A 53 25.05 -10.11 2.20
N LEU A 54 24.94 -10.96 1.17
CA LEU A 54 26.10 -11.45 0.42
C LEU A 54 26.83 -10.35 -0.37
N TYR A 55 26.09 -9.46 -1.02
CA TYR A 55 26.67 -8.50 -1.97
C TYR A 55 26.77 -7.07 -1.43
N LEU A 56 25.97 -6.69 -0.43
CA LEU A 56 25.98 -5.33 0.14
C LEU A 56 26.47 -5.30 1.60
N GLY A 57 26.73 -6.47 2.21
CA GLY A 57 27.17 -6.59 3.59
C GLY A 57 26.11 -6.17 4.61
N LEU A 58 24.83 -6.20 4.24
CA LEU A 58 23.74 -5.81 5.12
C LEU A 58 23.28 -7.01 5.97
N PRO A 59 23.44 -6.96 7.31
CA PRO A 59 23.00 -8.05 8.17
C PRO A 59 21.46 -8.13 8.22
N ASP A 60 20.92 -9.34 8.37
CA ASP A 60 19.47 -9.58 8.40
C ASP A 60 18.75 -8.72 9.44
N ALA A 61 19.39 -8.47 10.60
CA ALA A 61 18.84 -7.60 11.64
C ALA A 61 18.62 -6.16 11.15
N ALA A 62 19.53 -5.62 10.33
CA ALA A 62 19.38 -4.28 9.74
C ALA A 62 18.32 -4.24 8.64
N LEU A 63 18.00 -5.38 8.01
CA LEU A 63 16.93 -5.48 7.00
C LEU A 63 15.56 -5.73 7.62
N ALA A 64 15.51 -6.38 8.80
CA ALA A 64 14.30 -6.58 9.59
C ALA A 64 13.82 -5.31 10.30
N ALA A 65 14.75 -4.42 10.66
CA ALA A 65 14.46 -3.11 11.24
C ALA A 65 15.28 -2.02 10.50
N PRO A 66 14.90 -1.67 9.26
CA PRO A 66 15.69 -0.77 8.42
C PRO A 66 15.66 0.67 8.92
N ASP A 67 16.82 1.18 9.31
CA ASP A 67 17.04 2.55 9.84
C ASP A 67 17.93 3.42 8.93
N THR A 68 18.56 2.82 7.90
CA THR A 68 19.37 3.53 6.90
C THR A 68 18.67 3.59 5.54
N PRO A 69 18.95 4.61 4.69
CA PRO A 69 18.37 4.68 3.34
C PRO A 69 18.65 3.44 2.48
N ARG A 70 19.85 2.84 2.62
CA ARG A 70 20.22 1.64 1.87
C ARG A 70 19.43 0.40 2.34
N ALA A 71 19.33 0.19 3.65
CA ALA A 71 18.54 -0.92 4.20
C ALA A 71 17.05 -0.77 3.84
N MET A 72 16.51 0.45 3.95
CA MET A 72 15.13 0.74 3.56
C MET A 72 14.88 0.52 2.07
N ALA A 73 15.84 0.86 1.20
CA ALA A 73 15.72 0.60 -0.22
C ALA A 73 15.65 -0.91 -0.53
N VAL A 74 16.46 -1.72 0.15
CA VAL A 74 16.39 -3.19 0.04
C VAL A 74 15.05 -3.71 0.56
N PHE A 75 14.58 -3.19 1.70
CA PHE A 75 13.27 -3.55 2.26
C PHE A 75 12.12 -3.25 1.28
N PHE A 76 12.08 -2.06 0.68
CA PHE A 76 11.04 -1.74 -0.31
C PHE A 76 11.13 -2.61 -1.58
N ALA A 77 12.33 -3.02 -2.00
CA ALA A 77 12.49 -3.92 -3.14
C ALA A 77 11.80 -5.29 -2.93
N THR A 78 11.59 -5.72 -1.68
CA THR A 78 10.89 -6.97 -1.37
C THR A 78 9.43 -6.99 -1.85
N PHE A 79 8.80 -5.82 -2.01
CA PHE A 79 7.42 -5.70 -2.50
C PHE A 79 7.25 -6.14 -3.96
N LEU A 80 8.35 -6.30 -4.71
CA LEU A 80 8.34 -7.00 -6.00
C LEU A 80 7.74 -8.41 -5.88
N GLY A 81 7.90 -9.06 -4.72
CA GLY A 81 7.32 -10.37 -4.45
C GLY A 81 5.78 -10.37 -4.47
N ILE A 82 5.14 -9.31 -4.00
CA ILE A 82 3.67 -9.18 -4.08
C ILE A 82 3.23 -9.04 -5.53
N HIS A 83 3.93 -8.24 -6.34
CA HIS A 83 3.65 -8.11 -7.78
C HIS A 83 3.76 -9.45 -8.50
N LEU A 84 4.86 -10.18 -8.29
CA LEU A 84 5.07 -11.50 -8.88
C LEU A 84 4.00 -12.50 -8.41
N GLY A 85 3.69 -12.49 -7.12
CA GLY A 85 2.64 -13.32 -6.53
C GLY A 85 1.27 -13.05 -7.16
N LEU A 86 0.92 -11.79 -7.38
CA LEU A 86 -0.31 -11.39 -8.05
C LEU A 86 -0.33 -11.83 -9.53
N VAL A 87 0.77 -11.65 -10.26
CA VAL A 87 0.88 -12.14 -11.65
C VAL A 87 0.59 -13.65 -11.71
N LEU A 88 1.20 -14.42 -10.82
CA LEU A 88 1.00 -15.87 -10.75
C LEU A 88 -0.42 -16.24 -10.33
N ALA A 89 -0.95 -15.67 -9.24
CA ALA A 89 -2.30 -15.95 -8.77
C ALA A 89 -3.36 -15.63 -9.83
N LEU A 90 -3.22 -14.49 -10.52
CA LEU A 90 -4.13 -14.08 -11.58
C LEU A 90 -4.07 -15.00 -12.80
N ALA A 91 -2.87 -15.39 -13.23
CA ALA A 91 -2.68 -16.29 -14.36
C ALA A 91 -3.21 -17.70 -14.04
N LEU A 92 -2.80 -18.29 -12.91
CA LEU A 92 -3.08 -19.68 -12.55
C LEU A 92 -4.54 -19.89 -12.12
N LEU A 93 -5.08 -18.98 -11.30
CA LEU A 93 -6.40 -19.20 -10.69
C LEU A 93 -7.53 -18.48 -11.43
N HIS A 94 -7.28 -17.27 -11.94
CA HIS A 94 -8.33 -16.39 -12.46
C HIS A 94 -8.32 -16.21 -13.98
N ARG A 95 -7.25 -16.65 -14.67
CA ARG A 95 -7.07 -16.53 -16.13
C ARG A 95 -7.25 -15.10 -16.64
N ARG A 96 -6.70 -14.12 -15.90
CA ARG A 96 -6.72 -12.69 -16.26
C ARG A 96 -5.35 -12.06 -16.06
N GLY A 97 -5.07 -10.98 -16.78
CA GLY A 97 -3.77 -10.30 -16.70
C GLY A 97 -3.67 -9.30 -15.53
N TYR A 98 -2.45 -8.98 -15.11
CA TYR A 98 -2.17 -8.03 -14.02
C TYR A 98 -2.85 -6.67 -14.21
N ALA A 99 -2.92 -6.19 -15.45
CA ALA A 99 -3.57 -4.93 -15.79
C ALA A 99 -5.07 -4.87 -15.45
N SER A 100 -5.74 -6.02 -15.20
CA SER A 100 -7.14 -6.05 -14.79
C SER A 100 -7.36 -5.61 -13.34
N LEU A 101 -6.30 -5.48 -12.55
CA LEU A 101 -6.38 -4.98 -11.17
C LEU A 101 -6.62 -3.46 -11.10
N PHE A 102 -6.42 -2.76 -12.22
CA PHE A 102 -6.56 -1.32 -12.32
C PHE A 102 -7.90 -0.92 -12.96
N GLY A 103 -8.17 0.39 -12.93
CA GLY A 103 -9.41 0.97 -13.48
C GLY A 103 -9.69 0.54 -14.93
N PRO A 104 -10.97 0.50 -15.34
CA PRO A 104 -11.38 -0.02 -16.65
C PRO A 104 -10.73 0.72 -17.84
N THR A 105 -10.45 2.02 -17.67
CA THR A 105 -9.80 2.84 -18.69
C THR A 105 -8.30 2.61 -18.79
N ARG A 106 -7.67 2.00 -17.77
CA ARG A 106 -6.21 1.80 -17.63
C ARG A 106 -5.38 3.07 -17.84
N ARG A 107 -5.99 4.24 -17.64
CA ARG A 107 -5.37 5.55 -17.80
C ARG A 107 -5.38 6.28 -16.47
N LEU A 108 -4.27 6.94 -16.17
CA LEU A 108 -4.18 7.84 -15.03
C LEU A 108 -4.93 9.13 -15.36
N ALA A 109 -5.97 9.41 -14.60
CA ALA A 109 -6.64 10.71 -14.66
C ALA A 109 -5.76 11.73 -13.94
N MET A 110 -4.89 12.43 -14.67
CA MET A 110 -3.90 13.35 -14.09
C MET A 110 -4.54 14.41 -13.18
N GLY A 111 -5.77 14.86 -13.47
CA GLY A 111 -6.52 15.74 -12.59
C GLY A 111 -6.77 15.14 -11.19
N HIS A 112 -7.12 13.86 -11.09
CA HIS A 112 -7.26 13.17 -9.80
C HIS A 112 -5.92 12.93 -9.12
N VAL A 113 -4.86 12.67 -9.89
CA VAL A 113 -3.50 12.52 -9.34
C VAL A 113 -3.06 13.83 -8.68
N PHE A 114 -3.20 14.98 -9.36
CA PHE A 114 -2.83 16.28 -8.80
C PHE A 114 -3.75 16.70 -7.65
N ALA A 115 -5.05 16.42 -7.72
CA ALA A 115 -5.97 16.68 -6.60
C ALA A 115 -5.60 15.84 -5.37
N GLY A 116 -5.28 14.56 -5.56
CA GLY A 116 -4.83 13.66 -4.49
C GLY A 116 -3.49 14.11 -3.91
N LEU A 117 -2.52 14.50 -4.75
CA LEU A 117 -1.24 15.05 -4.31
C LEU A 117 -1.43 16.34 -3.50
N ALA A 118 -2.26 17.28 -3.98
CA ALA A 118 -2.54 18.51 -3.27
C ALA A 118 -3.21 18.25 -1.92
N ALA A 119 -4.18 17.32 -1.86
CA ALA A 119 -4.81 16.92 -0.61
C ALA A 119 -3.82 16.27 0.36
N ALA A 120 -2.95 15.37 -0.14
CA ALA A 120 -1.93 14.72 0.68
C ALA A 120 -0.92 15.73 1.24
N LEU A 121 -0.46 16.69 0.43
CA LEU A 121 0.43 17.76 0.88
C LEU A 121 -0.26 18.71 1.86
N ALA A 122 -1.52 19.04 1.63
CA ALA A 122 -2.29 19.90 2.54
C ALA A 122 -2.52 19.22 3.90
N ILE A 123 -2.98 17.97 3.91
CA ILE A 123 -3.21 17.20 5.14
C ILE A 123 -1.87 16.95 5.85
N GLY A 124 -0.86 16.44 5.14
CA GLY A 124 0.45 16.17 5.72
C GLY A 124 1.14 17.43 6.26
N GLY A 125 1.04 18.54 5.53
CA GLY A 125 1.53 19.84 5.97
C GLY A 125 0.78 20.37 7.19
N ALA A 126 -0.54 20.25 7.22
CA ALA A 126 -1.36 20.67 8.36
C ALA A 126 -1.07 19.83 9.61
N LEU A 127 -0.95 18.51 9.47
CA LEU A 127 -0.58 17.62 10.58
C LEU A 127 0.83 17.91 11.09
N SER A 128 1.80 18.12 10.18
CA SER A 128 3.17 18.49 10.56
C SER A 128 3.24 19.84 11.26
N ALA A 129 2.44 20.83 10.80
CA ALA A 129 2.32 22.12 11.46
C ALA A 129 1.70 21.97 12.85
N LEU A 130 0.65 21.15 13.00
CA LEU A 130 0.02 20.86 14.29
C LEU A 130 1.01 20.20 15.26
N MET A 131 1.82 19.25 14.79
CA MET A 131 2.92 18.68 15.59
C MET A 131 3.94 19.76 15.97
N GLY A 132 4.25 20.71 15.08
CA GLY A 132 5.11 21.85 15.42
C GLY A 132 4.52 22.75 16.53
N LEU A 133 3.20 22.95 16.53
CA LEU A 133 2.49 23.75 17.54
C LEU A 133 2.46 23.10 18.92
N GLU A 134 2.64 21.79 19.03
CA GLU A 134 2.63 21.08 20.32
C GLU A 134 3.65 21.65 21.31
N HIS A 135 4.79 22.13 20.79
CA HIS A 135 5.87 22.75 21.57
C HIS A 135 5.49 24.11 22.18
N LEU A 136 4.41 24.74 21.68
CA LEU A 136 3.89 26.01 22.21
C LEU A 136 2.83 25.80 23.29
N VAL A 137 2.16 24.64 23.29
CA VAL A 137 0.98 24.37 24.13
C VAL A 137 1.31 23.39 25.27
N LEU A 138 2.18 22.41 25.02
CA LEU A 138 2.54 21.40 26.00
C LEU A 138 3.65 21.89 26.93
N PRO A 139 3.68 21.43 28.20
CA PRO A 139 4.79 21.72 29.10
C PRO A 139 6.13 21.32 28.50
N GLN A 140 7.19 22.06 28.84
CA GLN A 140 8.55 21.74 28.41
C GLN A 140 8.92 20.31 28.87
N GLY A 141 9.45 19.51 27.94
CA GLY A 141 9.81 18.10 28.20
C GLY A 141 8.71 17.07 27.91
N THR A 142 7.51 17.50 27.49
CA THR A 142 6.44 16.58 27.09
C THR A 142 6.61 16.06 25.66
N SER A 143 7.11 16.91 24.76
CA SER A 143 7.30 16.58 23.34
C SER A 143 8.61 15.84 23.09
N PRO A 144 8.65 14.86 22.18
CA PRO A 144 9.90 14.23 21.77
C PRO A 144 10.88 15.27 21.19
N PRO A 145 12.19 15.18 21.47
CA PRO A 145 13.14 16.12 20.91
C PRO A 145 13.23 15.96 19.39
N LEU A 146 13.08 17.08 18.66
CA LEU A 146 13.35 17.15 17.22
C LEU A 146 14.84 16.87 16.97
N ARG A 147 15.14 15.76 16.31
CA ARG A 147 16.50 15.39 15.92
C ARG A 147 16.60 15.40 14.40
N LEU A 148 17.67 16.03 13.90
CA LEU A 148 18.01 15.95 12.48
C LEU A 148 18.37 14.49 12.15
N ASN A 149 17.51 13.82 11.39
CA ASN A 149 17.71 12.41 11.03
C ASN A 149 18.80 12.23 9.96
N LEU A 150 18.74 13.03 8.88
CA LEU A 150 19.68 12.97 7.76
C LEU A 150 20.15 14.38 7.39
N LEU A 151 21.40 14.48 6.93
CA LEU A 151 21.86 15.68 6.25
C LEU A 151 21.02 15.92 4.99
N PHE A 152 20.71 17.18 4.70
CA PHE A 152 19.90 17.54 3.54
C PHE A 152 20.44 16.98 2.22
N THR A 153 21.77 16.97 2.04
CA THR A 153 22.42 16.42 0.85
C THR A 153 22.19 14.92 0.69
N THR A 154 22.24 14.17 1.80
CA THR A 154 21.96 12.73 1.79
C THR A 154 20.49 12.47 1.51
N TRP A 155 19.60 13.21 2.17
CA TRP A 155 18.16 13.14 1.93
C TRP A 155 17.81 13.42 0.46
N ALA A 156 18.36 14.50 -0.12
CA ALA A 156 18.12 14.89 -1.50
C ALA A 156 18.65 13.85 -2.50
N ALA A 157 19.82 13.26 -2.23
CA ALA A 157 20.39 12.20 -3.07
C ALA A 157 19.52 10.92 -3.07
N TRP A 158 18.87 10.60 -1.95
CA TRP A 158 17.99 9.44 -1.82
C TRP A 158 16.54 9.70 -2.24
N LEU A 159 16.15 10.95 -2.46
CA LEU A 159 14.77 11.32 -2.76
C LEU A 159 14.23 10.60 -4.02
N ALA A 160 14.96 10.66 -5.13
CA ALA A 160 14.51 10.03 -6.38
C ALA A 160 14.45 8.49 -6.30
N PRO A 161 15.48 7.78 -5.78
CA PRO A 161 15.40 6.35 -5.52
C PRO A 161 14.24 5.97 -4.57
N ALA A 162 14.04 6.73 -3.49
CA ALA A 162 12.98 6.48 -2.53
C ALA A 162 11.60 6.61 -3.18
N ILE A 163 11.34 7.66 -3.98
CA ILE A 163 10.07 7.84 -4.69
C ILE A 163 9.78 6.63 -5.60
N ALA A 164 10.78 6.14 -6.34
CA ALA A 164 10.61 5.00 -7.23
C ALA A 164 10.26 3.71 -6.47
N LEU A 165 10.95 3.44 -5.35
CA LEU A 165 10.74 2.25 -4.54
C LEU A 165 9.44 2.30 -3.74
N ILE A 166 9.12 3.46 -3.18
CA ILE A 166 7.82 3.70 -2.52
C ILE A 166 6.69 3.55 -3.54
N PHE A 167 6.86 4.00 -4.78
CA PHE A 167 5.85 3.77 -5.82
C PHE A 167 5.62 2.28 -6.08
N VAL A 168 6.69 1.47 -6.15
CA VAL A 168 6.57 0.01 -6.28
C VAL A 168 5.83 -0.58 -5.08
N GLN A 169 6.20 -0.19 -3.86
CA GLN A 169 5.56 -0.68 -2.64
C GLN A 169 4.07 -0.30 -2.55
N ILE A 170 3.73 0.98 -2.77
CA ILE A 170 2.34 1.45 -2.79
C ILE A 170 1.56 0.72 -3.89
N LEU A 171 2.13 0.54 -5.08
CA LEU A 171 1.48 -0.16 -6.17
C LEU A 171 1.19 -1.62 -5.81
N ALA A 172 2.09 -2.29 -5.09
CA ALA A 172 1.91 -3.67 -4.64
C ALA A 172 0.74 -3.79 -3.67
N GLU A 173 0.69 -2.92 -2.67
CA GLU A 173 -0.39 -2.88 -1.69
C GLU A 173 -1.73 -2.51 -2.32
N GLU A 174 -1.76 -1.48 -3.15
CA GLU A 174 -2.96 -1.06 -3.84
C GLU A 174 -3.49 -2.18 -4.77
N ALA A 175 -2.59 -2.82 -5.52
CA ALA A 175 -2.95 -3.95 -6.38
C ALA A 175 -3.45 -5.17 -5.60
N LEU A 176 -2.90 -5.46 -4.42
CA LEU A 176 -3.34 -6.58 -3.58
C LEU A 176 -4.69 -6.31 -2.90
N PHE A 177 -4.80 -5.20 -2.17
CA PHE A 177 -5.95 -4.94 -1.32
C PHE A 177 -7.12 -4.34 -2.10
N ARG A 178 -6.86 -3.31 -2.92
CA ARG A 178 -7.91 -2.54 -3.62
C ARG A 178 -8.12 -3.03 -5.06
N GLY A 179 -7.12 -3.71 -5.62
CA GLY A 179 -7.22 -4.46 -6.88
C GLY A 179 -7.76 -5.87 -6.66
N TYR A 180 -6.96 -6.78 -6.11
CA TYR A 180 -7.26 -8.20 -6.09
C TYR A 180 -8.36 -8.57 -5.09
N LEU A 181 -8.14 -8.31 -3.80
CA LEU A 181 -9.09 -8.69 -2.74
C LEU A 181 -10.45 -7.99 -2.90
N LEU A 182 -10.45 -6.67 -3.07
CA LEU A 182 -11.68 -5.90 -3.27
C LEU A 182 -12.47 -6.42 -4.46
N GLN A 183 -11.85 -6.60 -5.64
CA GLN A 183 -12.58 -7.09 -6.82
C GLN A 183 -13.14 -8.50 -6.59
N GLN A 184 -12.36 -9.42 -6.02
CA GLN A 184 -12.82 -10.81 -5.79
C GLN A 184 -13.97 -10.86 -4.79
N LEU A 185 -13.85 -10.13 -3.67
CA LEU A 185 -14.88 -10.08 -2.65
C LEU A 185 -16.13 -9.36 -3.16
N ARG A 186 -15.97 -8.29 -3.95
CA ARG A 186 -17.10 -7.57 -4.55
C ARG A 186 -17.86 -8.43 -5.56
N ALA A 187 -17.14 -9.20 -6.37
CA ALA A 187 -17.74 -10.12 -7.33
C ALA A 187 -18.51 -11.28 -6.66
N ARG A 188 -18.23 -11.58 -5.38
CA ARG A 188 -18.85 -12.68 -4.64
C ARG A 188 -19.91 -12.23 -3.64
N PHE A 189 -19.72 -11.10 -2.98
CA PHE A 189 -20.52 -10.61 -1.87
C PHE A 189 -21.08 -9.22 -2.14
N ARG A 190 -22.35 -8.98 -1.76
CA ARG A 190 -23.00 -7.68 -1.93
C ARG A 190 -22.63 -6.68 -0.84
N SER A 191 -22.36 -7.17 0.38
CA SER A 191 -22.15 -6.33 1.57
C SER A 191 -20.83 -5.55 1.50
N PRO A 192 -20.86 -4.21 1.60
CA PRO A 192 -19.64 -3.38 1.64
C PRO A 192 -18.75 -3.67 2.84
N LEU A 193 -19.31 -4.23 3.92
CA LEU A 193 -18.51 -4.69 5.06
C LEU A 193 -17.51 -5.79 4.64
N ILE A 194 -17.89 -6.63 3.68
CA ILE A 194 -17.05 -7.74 3.22
C ILE A 194 -16.09 -7.29 2.12
N TRP A 195 -16.55 -6.55 1.12
CA TRP A 195 -15.69 -6.24 -0.04
C TRP A 195 -14.89 -4.95 0.09
N ALA A 196 -15.27 -4.02 0.97
CA ALA A 196 -14.55 -2.77 1.21
C ALA A 196 -13.88 -2.75 2.58
N ILE A 197 -14.63 -2.96 3.67
CA ILE A 197 -14.09 -2.78 5.03
C ILE A 197 -13.12 -3.89 5.40
N LEU A 198 -13.47 -5.17 5.15
CA LEU A 198 -12.60 -6.29 5.52
C LEU A 198 -11.18 -6.18 4.92
N PRO A 199 -10.98 -5.91 3.61
CA PRO A 199 -9.63 -5.68 3.07
C PRO A 199 -8.89 -4.52 3.74
N SER A 200 -9.57 -3.42 4.07
CA SER A 200 -8.96 -2.27 4.76
C SER A 200 -8.53 -2.61 6.19
N VAL A 201 -9.37 -3.33 6.93
CA VAL A 201 -9.03 -3.79 8.29
C VAL A 201 -7.88 -4.80 8.26
N LEU A 202 -7.87 -5.72 7.28
CA LEU A 202 -6.74 -6.64 7.10
C LEU A 202 -5.44 -5.90 6.78
N PHE A 203 -5.52 -4.88 5.91
CA PHE A 203 -4.38 -4.00 5.62
C PHE A 203 -3.87 -3.32 6.89
N GLY A 204 -4.76 -2.69 7.67
CA GLY A 204 -4.40 -2.05 8.94
C GLY A 204 -3.79 -3.03 9.94
N ALA A 205 -4.39 -4.22 10.08
CA ALA A 205 -3.94 -5.24 11.03
C ALA A 205 -2.52 -5.75 10.75
N LEU A 206 -2.09 -5.79 9.48
CA LEU A 206 -0.71 -6.14 9.12
C LEU A 206 0.33 -5.12 9.59
N HIS A 207 -0.10 -3.90 9.93
CA HIS A 207 0.75 -2.81 10.42
C HIS A 207 0.57 -2.57 11.93
N PHE A 208 -0.15 -3.46 12.63
CA PHE A 208 -0.34 -3.32 14.06
C PHE A 208 0.98 -3.54 14.80
N ASP A 209 1.56 -2.45 15.29
CA ASP A 209 2.79 -2.46 16.10
C ASP A 209 2.59 -1.68 17.41
N ALA A 210 1.97 -2.35 18.38
CA ALA A 210 1.78 -1.80 19.72
C ALA A 210 3.08 -1.69 20.53
N ALA A 211 4.13 -2.43 20.15
CA ALA A 211 5.42 -2.36 20.82
C ALA A 211 6.10 -1.01 20.54
N THR A 212 6.02 -0.54 19.29
CA THR A 212 6.59 0.75 18.89
C THR A 212 5.65 1.92 19.19
N PHE A 213 4.35 1.79 18.87
CA PHE A 213 3.43 2.94 18.89
C PHE A 213 2.48 2.99 20.10
N GLY A 214 2.48 1.94 20.93
CA GLY A 214 1.50 1.76 22.00
C GLY A 214 0.14 1.28 21.49
N VAL A 215 -0.62 0.61 22.36
CA VAL A 215 -1.88 -0.06 21.99
C VAL A 215 -2.91 0.89 21.38
N ILE A 216 -3.04 2.11 21.91
CA ILE A 216 -4.03 3.08 21.45
C ILE A 216 -3.73 3.53 20.02
N ASN A 217 -2.49 3.96 19.73
CA ASN A 217 -2.13 4.45 18.40
C ASN A 217 -2.12 3.32 17.37
N ALA A 218 -1.59 2.15 17.74
CA ALA A 218 -1.60 0.97 16.87
C ALA A 218 -3.05 0.54 16.54
N SER A 219 -3.97 0.59 17.51
CA SER A 219 -5.38 0.27 17.27
C SER A 219 -6.08 1.33 16.42
N ALA A 220 -5.77 2.61 16.64
CA ALA A 220 -6.30 3.70 15.82
C ALA A 220 -5.88 3.56 14.35
N TYR A 221 -4.64 3.13 14.07
CA TYR A 221 -4.18 2.87 12.71
C TYR A 221 -4.98 1.77 12.00
N VAL A 222 -5.37 0.70 12.72
CA VAL A 222 -6.12 -0.43 12.14
C VAL A 222 -7.55 -0.04 11.77
N LEU A 223 -8.15 0.88 12.53
CA LEU A 223 -9.59 1.19 12.48
C LEU A 223 -9.94 2.47 11.71
N ASN A 224 -8.94 3.23 11.28
CA ASN A 224 -9.08 4.48 10.51
C ASN A 224 -9.02 4.20 9.01
#